data_AF-A0A8X8ZTH6-F1
#
_entry.id   AF-A0A8X8ZTH6-F1
#
_cell.length_a   1.000
_cell.length_b   1.000
_cell.length_c   1.000
_cell.angle_alpha   90.00
_cell.angle_beta   90.00
_cell.angle_gamma   90.00
#
_symmetry.space_group_name_H-M   'P 1'
#
loop_
_entity.id
_entity.type
_entity.pdbx_description
1 polymer ?
#
loop_
_entity_poly.entity_id
_entity_poly.type
_entity_poly.pdbx_seq_one_letter_code
_entity_poly.pdbx_strand_id
1 'polypeptide(L)'
;MCPIREWFFDFEELNGGLVYMGNDNPCKTVGIGSINLRNQDGSTRILKDVRYVPQLKKNLISLGALESKGLVVMMRDGILKATSGALVMLKGVRKNNLYYYQGSTIVGTVATATSSNKKDAEATKLWHLRLGHAGERSLQILAKQ
;
A
#
# COMPACT_ATOMS: atom_id res chain seq x y z
N MET A 1 -1.66 8.94 -10.05
CA MET A 1 -1.65 8.18 -11.32
C MET A 1 -0.83 6.93 -11.14
N CYS A 2 -1.29 5.81 -11.67
CA CYS A 2 -0.68 4.51 -11.51
C CYS A 2 -0.71 3.73 -12.83
N PRO A 3 0.39 3.06 -13.25
CA PRO A 3 0.39 2.19 -14.43
C PRO A 3 0.05 0.73 -14.12
N ILE A 4 -0.20 0.36 -12.85
CA ILE A 4 -0.39 -1.03 -12.42
C ILE A 4 -1.86 -1.25 -12.07
N ARG A 5 -2.55 -2.10 -12.84
CA ARG A 5 -4.01 -2.29 -12.76
C ARG A 5 -4.43 -3.08 -11.51
N GLU A 6 -3.58 -3.98 -11.06
CA GLU A 6 -3.79 -4.92 -9.96
C GLU A 6 -3.80 -4.21 -8.61
N TRP A 7 -3.29 -2.99 -8.53
CA TRP A 7 -3.24 -2.20 -7.29
C TRP A 7 -4.60 -1.62 -6.89
N PHE A 8 -5.55 -1.58 -7.83
CA PHE A 8 -6.87 -1.00 -7.65
C PHE A 8 -7.86 -2.04 -7.10
N PHE A 9 -8.63 -1.68 -6.08
CA PHE A 9 -9.62 -2.59 -5.47
C PHE A 9 -11.08 -2.28 -5.87
N ASP A 10 -11.34 -1.11 -6.42
CA ASP A 10 -12.64 -0.57 -6.84
C ASP A 10 -12.52 0.11 -8.22
N PHE A 11 -11.81 -0.56 -9.15
CA PHE A 11 -11.50 0.02 -10.45
C PHE A 11 -12.73 0.14 -11.34
N GLU A 12 -12.87 1.30 -11.96
CA GLU A 12 -13.84 1.59 -13.00
C GLU A 12 -13.12 1.92 -14.31
N GLU A 13 -13.47 1.19 -15.37
CA GLU A 13 -13.06 1.56 -16.72
C GLU A 13 -13.73 2.87 -17.11
N LEU A 14 -12.94 3.79 -17.62
CA LEU A 14 -13.42 5.05 -18.15
C LEU A 14 -12.80 5.24 -19.52
N ASN A 15 -13.55 5.84 -20.44
CA ASN A 15 -12.94 6.45 -21.61
C ASN A 15 -12.30 7.78 -21.19
N GLY A 16 -11.40 7.69 -20.21
CA GLY A 16 -10.80 8.80 -19.51
C GLY A 16 -9.99 9.63 -20.48
N GLY A 17 -10.17 10.94 -20.41
CA GLY A 17 -9.47 11.89 -21.26
C GLY A 17 -7.94 11.78 -21.19
N LEU A 18 -7.30 12.66 -21.93
CA LEU A 18 -5.84 12.71 -22.00
C LEU A 18 -5.26 13.41 -20.76
N VAL A 19 -4.11 12.93 -20.31
CA VAL A 19 -3.22 13.65 -19.39
C VAL A 19 -1.96 13.99 -20.16
N TYR A 20 -1.56 15.25 -20.11
CA TYR A 20 -0.32 15.72 -20.71
C TYR A 20 0.83 15.58 -19.72
N MET A 21 1.93 15.00 -20.19
CA MET A 21 3.15 14.82 -19.41
C MET A 21 3.98 16.11 -19.42
N GLY A 22 5.04 16.18 -18.61
CA GLY A 22 5.92 17.36 -18.57
C GLY A 22 6.68 17.65 -19.86
N ASN A 23 6.58 16.77 -20.86
CA ASN A 23 7.10 16.95 -22.22
C ASN A 23 5.98 17.16 -23.25
N ASP A 24 4.78 17.52 -22.81
CA ASP A 24 3.56 17.73 -23.61
C ASP A 24 3.06 16.53 -24.42
N ASN A 25 3.66 15.35 -24.25
CA ASN A 25 3.10 14.15 -24.85
C ASN A 25 1.82 13.73 -24.12
N PRO A 26 0.73 13.46 -24.85
CA PRO A 26 -0.52 13.01 -24.25
C PRO A 26 -0.44 11.51 -23.89
N CYS A 27 -0.98 11.16 -22.72
CA CYS A 27 -1.22 9.77 -22.33
C CYS A 27 -2.70 9.56 -22.01
N LYS A 28 -3.25 8.44 -22.47
CA LYS A 28 -4.65 8.08 -22.23
C LYS A 28 -4.86 7.62 -20.79
N THR A 29 -5.89 8.14 -20.14
CA THR A 29 -6.42 7.58 -18.89
C THR A 29 -7.40 6.47 -19.22
N VAL A 30 -7.14 5.25 -18.79
CA VAL A 30 -7.98 4.07 -19.15
C VAL A 30 -9.01 3.75 -18.07
N GLY A 31 -8.84 4.29 -16.87
CA GLY A 31 -9.79 4.12 -15.78
C GLY A 31 -9.41 4.91 -14.54
N ILE A 32 -10.22 4.77 -13.50
CA ILE A 32 -10.02 5.38 -12.20
C ILE A 32 -10.31 4.36 -11.10
N GLY A 33 -9.78 4.61 -9.91
CA GLY A 33 -10.17 3.88 -8.72
C GLY A 33 -9.29 4.28 -7.54
N SER A 34 -9.27 3.43 -6.53
CA SER A 34 -8.60 3.63 -5.26
C SER A 34 -7.52 2.59 -5.04
N ILE A 35 -6.43 3.01 -4.38
CA ILE A 35 -5.28 2.16 -4.05
C ILE A 35 -5.03 2.22 -2.54
N ASN A 36 -4.73 1.06 -1.95
CA ASN A 36 -4.30 0.97 -0.55
C ASN A 36 -2.80 1.19 -0.41
N LEU A 37 -2.42 2.12 0.47
CA LEU A 37 -1.04 2.42 0.82
C LEU A 37 -0.79 2.06 2.29
N ARG A 38 0.36 1.46 2.57
CA ARG A 38 0.87 1.24 3.91
C ARG A 38 1.99 2.23 4.20
N ASN A 39 1.82 3.06 5.21
CA ASN A 39 2.85 3.97 5.71
C ASN A 39 3.91 3.18 6.49
N GLN A 40 5.06 3.79 6.75
CA GLN A 40 6.12 3.17 7.55
C GLN A 40 5.74 2.87 9.01
N ASP A 41 4.79 3.62 9.56
CA ASP A 41 4.24 3.38 10.90
C ASP A 41 3.25 2.19 10.94
N GLY A 42 3.04 1.51 9.80
CA GLY A 42 2.10 0.40 9.64
C GLY A 42 0.67 0.83 9.35
N SER A 43 0.35 2.13 9.43
CA SER A 43 -0.99 2.63 9.16
C SER A 43 -1.36 2.46 7.68
N THR A 44 -2.61 2.09 7.43
CA THR A 44 -3.15 1.97 6.06
C THR A 44 -3.92 3.23 5.68
N ARG A 45 -3.75 3.68 4.43
CA ARG A 45 -4.39 4.85 3.85
C ARG A 45 -4.90 4.53 2.45
N ILE A 46 -6.09 5.01 2.14
CA ILE A 46 -6.67 4.86 0.81
C ILE A 46 -6.37 6.13 0.02
N LEU A 47 -5.69 5.98 -1.12
CA LEU A 47 -5.57 7.04 -2.11
C LEU A 47 -6.71 6.87 -3.12
N LYS A 48 -7.72 7.75 -3.03
CA LYS A 48 -8.88 7.77 -3.94
C LYS A 48 -8.58 8.50 -5.25
N ASP A 49 -9.45 8.33 -6.24
CA ASP A 49 -9.43 9.03 -7.54
C ASP A 49 -8.10 8.92 -8.29
N VAL A 50 -7.45 7.76 -8.17
CA VAL A 50 -6.20 7.46 -8.85
C VAL A 50 -6.52 7.11 -10.31
N ARG A 51 -5.98 7.91 -11.23
CA ARG A 51 -6.08 7.59 -12.67
C ARG A 51 -5.14 6.45 -13.04
N TYR A 52 -5.67 5.46 -13.76
CA TYR A 52 -4.90 4.38 -14.38
C TYR A 52 -4.39 4.83 -15.76
N VAL A 53 -3.07 4.87 -15.89
CA VAL A 53 -2.38 5.35 -17.09
C VAL A 53 -1.29 4.34 -17.45
N PRO A 54 -1.60 3.32 -18.27
CA PRO A 54 -0.68 2.18 -18.51
C PRO A 54 0.63 2.58 -19.18
N GLN A 55 0.66 3.71 -19.89
CA GLN A 55 1.86 4.21 -20.57
C GLN A 55 2.91 4.78 -19.61
N LEU A 56 2.57 5.01 -18.34
CA LEU A 56 3.52 5.51 -17.34
C LEU A 56 4.53 4.43 -16.94
N LYS A 57 5.80 4.83 -16.74
CA LYS A 57 6.85 3.92 -16.24
C LYS A 57 6.92 3.86 -14.71
N LYS A 58 6.37 4.87 -14.02
CA LYS A 58 6.40 5.02 -12.56
C LYS A 58 5.09 5.64 -12.07
N ASN A 59 4.76 5.39 -10.81
CA ASN A 59 3.65 6.05 -10.12
C ASN A 59 3.96 7.53 -9.89
N LEU A 60 2.92 8.37 -9.98
CA LEU A 60 3.00 9.80 -9.67
C LEU A 60 1.87 10.18 -8.72
N ILE A 61 2.23 10.81 -7.60
CA ILE A 61 1.29 11.40 -6.66
C ILE A 61 1.37 12.92 -6.87
N SER A 62 0.30 13.51 -7.40
CA SER A 62 0.25 14.96 -7.64
C SER A 62 0.05 15.70 -6.32
N LEU A 63 0.92 16.66 -6.02
CA LEU A 63 0.80 17.48 -4.81
C LEU A 63 -0.46 18.36 -4.86
N GLY A 64 -0.75 18.97 -6.01
CA GLY A 64 -1.99 19.74 -6.20
C GLY A 64 -3.25 18.89 -6.07
N ALA A 65 -3.18 17.59 -6.41
CA ALA A 65 -4.31 16.68 -6.19
C ALA A 65 -4.47 16.26 -4.71
N LEU A 66 -3.41 16.31 -3.91
CA LEU A 66 -3.52 16.13 -2.46
C LEU A 66 -4.10 17.39 -1.82
N GLU A 67 -3.59 18.56 -2.22
CA GLU A 67 -4.07 19.87 -1.77
C GLU A 67 -5.56 20.07 -2.09
N SER A 68 -6.00 19.77 -3.32
CA SER A 68 -7.40 19.91 -3.72
C SER A 68 -8.36 19.00 -2.92
N LYS A 69 -7.84 17.97 -2.25
CA LYS A 69 -8.59 17.11 -1.32
C LYS A 69 -8.51 17.59 0.13
N GLY A 70 -8.01 18.80 0.37
CA GLY A 70 -7.92 19.43 1.69
C GLY A 70 -6.71 18.98 2.51
N LEU A 71 -5.71 18.34 1.91
CA LEU A 71 -4.47 17.98 2.62
C LEU A 71 -3.49 19.14 2.62
N VAL A 72 -2.89 19.40 3.78
CA VAL A 72 -1.75 20.33 3.87
C VAL A 72 -0.49 19.59 3.45
N VAL A 73 0.17 20.07 2.39
CA VAL A 73 1.43 19.51 1.91
C VAL A 73 2.59 20.39 2.37
N MET A 74 3.43 19.87 3.26
CA MET A 74 4.63 20.54 3.76
C MET A 74 5.89 19.87 3.24
N MET A 75 6.86 20.66 2.79
CA MET A 75 8.15 20.20 2.30
C MET A 75 9.26 20.98 3.00
N ARG A 76 10.04 20.31 3.85
CA ARG A 76 11.13 20.94 4.63
C ARG A 76 12.20 19.90 4.96
N ASP A 77 13.46 20.30 4.93
CA ASP A 77 14.62 19.47 5.30
C ASP A 77 14.65 18.10 4.60
N GLY A 78 14.28 18.09 3.31
CA GLY A 78 14.23 16.86 2.52
C GLY A 78 13.08 15.91 2.85
N ILE A 79 12.13 16.29 3.70
CA ILE A 79 10.94 15.52 4.03
C ILE A 79 9.70 16.21 3.45
N LEU A 80 8.84 15.41 2.82
CA LEU A 80 7.49 15.81 2.43
C LEU A 80 6.48 15.14 3.38
N LYS A 81 5.50 15.90 3.85
CA LYS A 81 4.36 15.38 4.62
C LYS A 81 3.07 15.92 4.01
N ALA A 82 2.11 15.04 3.76
CA ALA A 82 0.73 15.43 3.51
C ALA A 82 -0.09 15.10 4.75
N THR A 83 -0.77 16.09 5.31
CA THR A 83 -1.52 15.94 6.57
C THR A 83 -2.97 16.36 6.44
N SER A 84 -3.83 15.73 7.24
CA SER A 84 -5.20 16.18 7.49
C SER A 84 -5.29 16.56 8.97
N GLY A 85 -5.33 17.87 9.26
CA GLY A 85 -5.08 18.37 10.60
C GLY A 85 -3.73 17.89 11.15
N ALA A 86 -3.74 17.28 12.33
CA ALA A 86 -2.55 16.70 12.97
C ALA A 86 -2.15 15.32 12.42
N LEU A 87 -3.03 14.66 11.64
CA LEU A 87 -2.78 13.30 11.15
C LEU A 87 -1.90 13.31 9.90
N VAL A 88 -0.78 12.58 9.94
CA VAL A 88 0.02 12.34 8.74
C VAL A 88 -0.66 11.29 7.87
N MET A 89 -0.98 11.70 6.64
CA MET A 89 -1.59 10.82 5.64
C MET A 89 -0.52 10.15 4.79
N LEU A 90 0.48 10.92 4.35
CA LEU A 90 1.58 10.42 3.53
C LEU A 90 2.87 11.10 3.96
N LYS A 91 3.97 10.36 3.87
CA LYS A 91 5.32 10.91 4.03
C LYS A 91 6.16 10.58 2.80
N GLY A 92 7.03 11.48 2.40
CA GLY A 92 8.01 11.25 1.35
C GLY A 92 9.39 11.75 1.74
N VAL A 93 10.42 11.17 1.13
CA VAL A 93 11.83 11.55 1.33
C VAL A 93 12.42 12.01 0.02
N ARG A 94 13.15 13.12 0.05
CA ARG A 94 13.83 13.69 -1.11
C ARG A 94 15.09 12.87 -1.45
N LYS A 95 15.20 12.45 -2.70
CA LYS A 95 16.40 11.86 -3.31
C LYS A 95 16.53 12.40 -4.73
N ASN A 96 17.69 12.95 -5.07
CA ASN A 96 17.96 13.56 -6.39
C ASN A 96 16.87 14.57 -6.80
N ASN A 97 16.50 15.46 -5.87
CA ASN A 97 15.43 16.48 -6.02
C ASN A 97 14.01 15.93 -6.29
N LEU A 98 13.79 14.62 -6.25
CA LEU A 98 12.46 14.01 -6.30
C LEU A 98 12.05 13.49 -4.92
N TYR A 99 10.77 13.62 -4.60
CA TYR A 99 10.21 13.08 -3.36
C TYR A 99 9.58 11.71 -3.61
N TYR A 100 10.11 10.70 -2.92
CA TYR A 100 9.62 9.33 -3.00
C TYR A 100 8.74 9.05 -1.79
N TYR A 101 7.54 8.53 -2.04
CA TYR A 101 6.66 8.07 -0.98
C TYR A 101 7.37 7.04 -0.09
N GLN A 102 7.25 7.25 1.21
CA GLN A 102 7.91 6.47 2.25
C GLN A 102 6.91 5.44 2.81
N GLY A 103 6.73 4.34 2.07
CA GLY A 103 5.81 3.27 2.41
C GLY A 103 5.73 2.24 1.28
N SER A 104 4.66 1.45 1.26
CA SER A 104 4.42 0.44 0.23
C SER A 104 2.97 0.46 -0.25
N THR A 105 2.70 -0.04 -1.45
CA THR A 105 1.33 -0.34 -1.88
C THR A 105 0.89 -1.68 -1.32
N ILE A 106 -0.37 -1.80 -0.93
CA ILE A 106 -1.02 -3.05 -0.56
C ILE A 106 -1.82 -3.52 -1.78
N VAL A 107 -1.47 -4.70 -2.29
CA VAL A 107 -2.17 -5.36 -3.40
C VAL A 107 -3.00 -6.49 -2.81
N GLY A 108 -4.24 -6.63 -3.27
CA GLY A 108 -5.20 -7.55 -2.67
C GLY A 108 -4.83 -9.03 -2.87
N THR A 109 -4.73 -9.74 -1.74
CA THR A 109 -5.50 -10.96 -1.49
C THR A 109 -6.23 -10.71 -0.18
N VAL A 110 -7.49 -11.15 -0.05
CA VAL A 110 -8.18 -11.25 1.25
C VAL A 110 -7.18 -11.81 2.26
N ALA A 111 -6.78 -11.01 3.25
CA ALA A 111 -6.03 -11.54 4.36
C ALA A 111 -7.00 -12.44 5.13
N THR A 112 -7.09 -13.71 4.75
CA THR A 112 -7.32 -14.77 5.73
C THR A 112 -6.36 -14.47 6.86
N ALA A 113 -6.89 -14.19 8.04
CA ALA A 113 -6.17 -13.71 9.19
C ALA A 113 -4.93 -14.58 9.48
N THR A 114 -3.76 -14.14 9.03
CA THR A 114 -2.46 -14.52 9.60
C THR A 114 -1.51 -13.34 9.48
N SER A 115 -1.89 -12.21 10.08
CA SER A 115 -0.89 -11.43 10.78
C SER A 115 -0.36 -12.31 11.91
N SER A 116 0.58 -13.20 11.64
CA SER A 116 1.29 -13.88 12.71
C SER A 116 2.10 -12.81 13.42
N ASN A 117 1.56 -12.34 14.55
CA ASN A 117 2.33 -11.55 15.48
C ASN A 117 3.57 -12.36 15.84
N LYS A 118 4.69 -11.71 16.20
CA LYS A 118 5.89 -12.42 16.69
C LYS A 118 5.56 -13.43 17.80
N LYS A 119 4.51 -13.16 18.59
CA LYS A 119 3.97 -14.09 19.61
C LYS A 119 3.36 -15.36 19.02
N ASP A 120 2.68 -15.29 17.88
CA ASP A 120 2.08 -16.46 17.23
C ASP A 120 3.15 -17.34 16.60
N ALA A 121 4.16 -16.73 15.98
CA ALA A 121 5.33 -17.45 15.47
C ALA A 121 6.10 -18.18 16.60
N GLU A 122 6.25 -17.55 17.77
CA GLU A 122 6.82 -18.17 18.96
C GLU A 122 5.93 -19.29 19.52
N ALA A 123 4.61 -19.12 19.53
CA ALA A 123 3.68 -20.17 19.94
C ALA A 123 3.75 -21.38 19.01
N THR A 124 3.75 -21.17 17.68
CA THR A 124 3.90 -22.26 16.69
C THR A 124 5.24 -22.98 16.86
N LYS A 125 6.33 -22.24 17.10
CA LYS A 125 7.65 -22.82 17.37
C LYS A 125 7.66 -23.65 18.66
N LEU A 126 7.00 -23.17 19.72
CA LEU A 126 6.88 -23.89 20.98
C LEU A 126 6.05 -25.18 20.85
N TRP A 127 4.98 -25.15 20.06
CA TRP A 127 4.20 -26.35 19.71
C TRP A 127 5.03 -27.37 18.95
N HIS A 128 5.80 -26.92 17.96
CA HIS A 128 6.69 -27.79 17.18
C HIS A 128 7.73 -28.49 18.07
N LEU A 129 8.34 -27.76 19.02
CA LEU A 129 9.29 -28.35 19.98
C LEU A 129 8.63 -29.35 20.92
N ARG A 130 7.44 -29.04 21.45
CA ARG A 130 6.72 -29.95 22.38
C ARG A 130 6.25 -31.23 21.70
N LEU A 131 5.72 -31.12 20.48
CA LEU A 131 5.21 -32.27 19.75
C LEU A 131 6.31 -33.08 19.06
N GLY A 132 7.45 -32.46 18.72
CA GLY A 132 8.60 -33.17 18.17
C GLY A 132 9.21 -34.21 19.13
N HIS A 133 8.95 -34.07 20.43
CA HIS A 133 9.37 -35.02 21.47
C HIS A 133 8.23 -35.92 21.99
N ALA A 134 7.01 -35.76 21.48
CA ALA A 134 5.90 -36.59 21.88
C ALA A 134 6.01 -37.98 21.21
N GLY A 135 6.04 -39.03 22.03
CA GLY A 135 6.05 -40.41 21.53
C GLY A 135 4.74 -40.79 20.85
N GLU A 136 4.80 -41.81 19.97
CA GLU A 136 3.69 -42.27 19.14
C GLU A 136 2.39 -42.53 19.93
N ARG A 137 2.49 -43.13 21.12
CA ARG A 137 1.33 -43.38 22.00
C ARG A 137 0.60 -42.11 22.42
N SER A 138 1.33 -41.05 22.70
CA SER A 138 0.77 -39.76 23.12
C SER A 138 0.05 -39.07 21.96
N LEU A 139 0.60 -39.18 20.74
CA LEU A 139 -0.02 -38.64 19.52
C LEU A 139 -1.30 -39.40 19.15
N GLN A 140 -1.33 -40.72 19.34
CA GLN A 140 -2.53 -41.54 19.09
C GLN A 140 -3.71 -41.21 20.03
N ILE A 141 -3.43 -40.80 21.27
CA ILE A 141 -4.48 -40.34 22.21
C ILE A 141 -5.02 -38.98 21.76
N LEU A 142 -4.15 -38.08 21.30
CA LEU A 142 -4.54 -36.76 20.79
C LEU A 142 -5.45 -36.87 19.55
N ALA A 143 -5.20 -37.84 18.67
CA ALA A 143 -5.97 -38.05 17.45
C ALA A 143 -7.38 -38.64 17.65
N LYS A 144 -7.71 -39.05 18.88
CA LYS A 144 -9.02 -39.63 19.24
C LYS A 144 -9.92 -38.69 20.04
N GLN A 145 -9.49 -37.45 20.28
CA GLN A 145 -10.34 -36.37 20.79
C GLN A 145 -11.00 -35.63 19.63
#